data_AF-A0A1Z4NEZ8-F1
#
_entry.id   AF-A0A1Z4NEZ8-F1
#
_cell.length_a   1.000
_cell.length_b   1.000
_cell.length_c   1.000
_cell.angle_alpha   90.00
_cell.angle_beta   90.00
_cell.angle_gamma   90.00
#
_symmetry.space_group_name_H-M   'P 1'
#
loop_
_entity.id
_entity.type
_entity.pdbx_description
1 polymer ?
#
loop_
_entity_poly.entity_id
_entity_poly.type
_entity_poly.pdbx_seq_one_letter_code
_entity_poly.pdbx_strand_id
1 'polypeptide(L)'
;MFNTCTKCGEIYTGNIHFCKTKQKICPKCGQTDYDSLDAIPHVCKSKVCFRCGQTYYGEVHICPPQKTCPKCGQTYYDSLDVIPHVCKSKVCFRCGQTYYGEVHICPPQKTCPKCGQTYYDSLDAIPHVCKSKVCFRCGQTYYGEVHICCLN
;
A
#
# COMPACT_ATOMS: atom_id res chain seq x y z
N MET A 1 -18.35 65.39 1.12
CA MET A 1 -19.09 64.79 0.00
C MET A 1 -18.92 63.29 0.10
N PHE A 2 -20.03 62.54 0.18
CA PHE A 2 -20.01 61.08 0.21
C PHE A 2 -20.21 60.58 -1.21
N ASN A 3 -19.37 59.65 -1.66
CA ASN A 3 -19.48 59.04 -2.97
C ASN A 3 -20.04 57.63 -2.79
N THR A 4 -20.91 57.19 -3.71
CA THR A 4 -21.43 55.82 -3.72
C THR A 4 -20.78 55.06 -4.86
N CYS A 5 -20.20 53.90 -4.59
CA CYS A 5 -19.62 53.08 -5.64
C CYS A 5 -20.72 52.44 -6.50
N THR A 6 -20.77 52.78 -7.78
CA THR A 6 -21.75 52.21 -8.72
C THR A 6 -21.59 50.71 -8.98
N LYS A 7 -20.46 50.11 -8.56
CA LYS A 7 -20.15 48.69 -8.74
C LYS A 7 -20.54 47.84 -7.52
N CYS A 8 -20.29 48.26 -6.27
CA CYS A 8 -20.67 47.51 -5.05
C CYS A 8 -21.75 48.17 -4.18
N GLY A 9 -22.14 49.41 -4.45
CA GLY A 9 -23.11 50.15 -3.63
C GLY A 9 -22.55 50.72 -2.31
N GLU A 10 -21.26 50.54 -2.00
CA GLU A 10 -20.66 51.05 -0.76
C GLU A 10 -20.49 52.58 -0.81
N ILE A 11 -20.78 53.24 0.32
CA ILE A 11 -20.58 54.67 0.51
C ILE A 11 -19.17 54.88 1.07
N TYR A 12 -18.38 55.75 0.43
CA TYR A 12 -17.01 56.06 0.84
C TYR A 12 -16.72 57.56 0.85
N THR A 13 -15.73 57.93 1.63
CA THR A 13 -15.24 59.31 1.76
C THR A 13 -13.82 59.41 1.20
N GLY A 14 -13.61 60.30 0.21
CA GLY A 14 -12.32 60.48 -0.47
C GLY A 14 -12.38 60.14 -1.96
N ASN A 15 -11.22 60.20 -2.64
CA ASN A 15 -11.12 60.06 -4.09
C ASN A 15 -10.86 58.62 -4.57
N ILE A 16 -10.52 57.70 -3.67
CA ILE A 16 -10.15 56.32 -4.01
C ILE A 16 -11.06 55.39 -3.22
N HIS A 17 -11.65 54.42 -3.93
CA HIS A 17 -12.53 53.41 -3.36
C HIS A 17 -12.17 52.02 -3.88
N PHE A 18 -11.87 51.11 -2.96
CA PHE A 18 -11.51 49.74 -3.27
C PHE A 18 -12.75 48.86 -3.30
N CYS A 19 -13.28 48.65 -4.50
CA CYS A 19 -14.54 47.96 -4.75
C CYS A 19 -14.40 46.43 -4.69
N LYS A 20 -14.92 45.78 -3.64
CA LYS A 20 -14.84 44.33 -3.39
C LYS A 20 -15.94 43.51 -4.11
N THR A 21 -16.14 43.70 -5.42
CA THR A 21 -17.35 43.21 -6.12
C THR A 21 -17.41 41.73 -6.46
N LYS A 22 -16.31 40.98 -6.43
CA LYS A 22 -16.34 39.55 -6.74
C LYS A 22 -15.52 38.79 -5.71
N GLN A 23 -16.22 38.33 -4.68
CA GLN A 23 -15.74 37.34 -3.74
C GLN A 23 -15.82 35.99 -4.43
N LYS A 24 -14.70 35.30 -4.58
CA LYS A 24 -14.66 33.90 -5.01
C LYS A 24 -14.15 33.07 -3.84
N ILE A 25 -14.91 32.05 -3.47
CA ILE A 25 -14.47 31.09 -2.47
C ILE A 25 -13.67 30.02 -3.20
N CYS A 26 -12.42 29.82 -2.82
CA CYS A 26 -11.60 28.75 -3.35
C CYS A 26 -12.21 27.40 -2.97
N PRO A 27 -12.65 26.56 -3.92
CA PRO A 27 -13.33 25.30 -3.62
C PRO A 27 -12.39 24.27 -2.95
N LYS A 28 -11.07 24.49 -3.02
CA LYS A 28 -10.07 23.61 -2.40
C LYS A 28 -9.82 23.92 -0.92
N CYS A 29 -9.79 25.19 -0.52
CA CYS A 29 -9.37 25.59 0.83
C CYS A 29 -10.36 26.48 1.59
N GLY A 30 -11.45 26.90 0.96
CA GLY A 30 -12.49 27.73 1.59
C GLY A 30 -12.11 29.20 1.82
N GLN A 31 -10.90 29.62 1.45
CA GLN A 31 -10.52 31.04 1.53
C GLN A 31 -11.31 31.87 0.51
N THR A 32 -11.72 33.06 0.94
CA THR A 32 -12.38 34.04 0.08
C THR A 32 -11.33 34.95 -0.55
N ASP A 33 -11.23 34.89 -1.87
CA ASP A 33 -10.39 35.77 -2.67
C ASP A 33 -11.22 36.93 -3.21
N TYR A 34 -10.58 38.10 -3.35
CA TYR A 34 -11.18 39.28 -3.94
C TYR A 34 -10.59 39.46 -5.35
N ASP A 35 -11.42 39.44 -6.40
CA ASP A 35 -10.97 39.81 -7.75
C ASP A 35 -10.63 41.32 -7.77
N SER A 36 -9.39 41.68 -7.46
CA SER A 36 -8.80 42.96 -7.83
C SER A 36 -7.95 42.79 -9.09
N LEU A 37 -7.82 43.82 -9.92
CA LEU A 37 -6.93 43.82 -11.09
C LEU A 37 -5.44 43.62 -10.72
N ASP A 38 -5.10 43.79 -9.44
CA ASP A 38 -3.78 43.53 -8.84
C ASP A 38 -3.75 42.27 -7.94
N ALA A 39 -4.72 41.35 -8.08
CA ALA A 39 -4.83 40.19 -7.20
C ALA A 39 -3.63 39.24 -7.36
N ILE A 40 -2.84 39.12 -6.30
CA ILE A 40 -1.83 38.07 -6.11
C ILE A 40 -2.52 36.72 -6.36
N PRO A 41 -1.94 35.81 -7.19
CA PRO A 41 -2.52 34.50 -7.41
C PRO A 41 -2.79 33.78 -6.08
N HIS A 42 -4.04 33.34 -5.88
CA HIS A 42 -4.39 32.55 -4.71
C HIS A 42 -3.60 31.24 -4.69
N VAL A 43 -2.85 31.00 -3.62
CA VAL A 43 -2.12 29.74 -3.39
C VAL A 43 -2.65 29.07 -2.13
N CYS A 44 -3.30 27.92 -2.28
CA CYS A 44 -3.76 27.14 -1.13
C CYS A 44 -2.55 26.57 -0.38
N LYS A 45 -2.36 26.99 0.88
CA LYS A 45 -1.41 26.33 1.77
C LYS A 45 -1.95 24.94 2.14
N SER A 46 -1.21 23.89 1.77
CA SER A 46 -1.49 22.54 2.21
C SER A 46 -0.86 22.24 3.56
N LYS A 47 -1.45 21.29 4.28
CA LYS A 47 -0.88 20.64 5.46
C LYS A 47 -0.88 19.14 5.24
N VAL A 48 0.07 18.43 5.85
CA VAL A 48 0.10 16.96 5.86
C VAL A 48 -0.32 16.47 7.24
N CYS A 49 -1.29 15.56 7.30
CA CYS A 49 -1.69 14.94 8.55
C CYS A 49 -0.62 13.93 8.99
N PHE A 50 -0.03 14.10 10.18
CA PHE A 50 0.94 13.16 10.73
C PHE A 50 0.38 11.76 11.00
N ARG A 51 -0.94 11.63 11.20
CA ARG A 51 -1.57 10.34 11.51
C ARG A 51 -1.78 9.48 10.27
N CYS A 52 -2.27 10.04 9.18
CA CYS A 52 -2.63 9.28 7.96
C CYS A 52 -1.80 9.64 6.72
N GLY A 53 -0.91 10.63 6.80
CA GLY A 53 -0.06 11.07 5.68
C GLY A 53 -0.79 11.85 4.58
N GLN A 54 -2.09 12.09 4.70
CA GLN A 54 -2.85 12.81 3.68
C GLN A 54 -2.56 14.31 3.68
N THR A 55 -2.52 14.86 2.47
CA THR A 55 -2.51 16.31 2.25
C THR A 55 -3.93 16.86 2.36
N TYR A 56 -4.13 17.93 3.11
CA TYR A 56 -5.41 18.63 3.21
C TYR A 56 -5.24 20.15 3.17
N TYR A 57 -6.32 20.84 2.84
CA TYR A 57 -6.39 22.28 2.70
C TYR A 57 -7.52 22.81 3.60
N GLY A 58 -7.19 23.62 4.60
CA GLY A 58 -8.15 24.16 5.57
C GLY A 58 -7.73 24.01 7.03
N GLU A 59 -8.67 24.28 7.94
CA GLU A 59 -8.43 24.22 9.39
C GLU A 59 -8.68 22.82 9.97
N VAL A 60 -9.65 22.08 9.43
CA VAL A 60 -10.07 20.78 9.94
C VAL A 60 -9.70 19.68 8.96
N HIS A 61 -9.13 18.60 9.48
CA HIS A 61 -8.86 17.37 8.74
C HIS A 61 -9.50 16.18 9.47
N ILE A 62 -10.25 15.37 8.73
CA ILE A 62 -10.80 14.11 9.22
C ILE A 62 -10.01 12.99 8.54
N CYS A 63 -9.32 12.17 9.33
CA CYS A 63 -8.61 11.03 8.78
C CYS A 63 -9.61 10.02 8.21
N PRO A 64 -9.29 9.37 7.08
CA PRO A 64 -10.09 8.26 6.56
C PRO A 64 -10.18 7.09 7.55
N PRO A 65 -11.14 6.18 7.37
CA PRO A 65 -11.23 4.99 8.21
C PRO A 65 -10.01 4.09 8.04
N GLN A 66 -9.70 3.34 9.10
CA GLN A 66 -8.65 2.32 9.08
C GLN A 66 -9.22 0.98 8.63
N LYS A 67 -8.41 0.20 7.91
CA LYS A 67 -8.68 -1.19 7.52
C LYS A 67 -7.49 -2.06 7.92
N THR A 68 -7.74 -3.33 8.20
CA THR A 68 -6.69 -4.33 8.48
C THR A 68 -6.58 -5.30 7.30
N CYS A 69 -5.39 -5.46 6.69
CA CYS A 69 -5.15 -6.45 5.62
C CYS A 69 -5.38 -7.86 6.22
N PRO A 70 -6.38 -8.63 5.75
CA PRO A 70 -6.64 -9.96 6.30
C PRO A 70 -5.49 -10.95 6.01
N LYS A 71 -4.65 -10.67 5.00
CA LYS A 71 -3.50 -11.51 4.66
C LYS A 71 -2.30 -11.31 5.58
N CYS A 72 -2.03 -10.08 6.05
CA CYS A 72 -0.82 -9.78 6.83
C CYS A 72 -1.08 -9.15 8.21
N GLY A 73 -2.33 -8.86 8.56
CA GLY A 73 -2.72 -8.25 9.83
C GLY A 73 -2.33 -6.78 9.98
N GLN A 74 -1.73 -6.14 8.97
CA GLN A 74 -1.35 -4.72 9.06
C GLN A 74 -2.57 -3.80 8.91
N THR A 75 -2.69 -2.84 9.83
CA THR A 75 -3.68 -1.77 9.75
C THR A 75 -3.16 -0.61 8.90
N TYR A 76 -3.99 -0.10 8.00
CA TYR A 76 -3.68 1.01 7.11
C TYR A 76 -4.90 1.94 6.93
N TYR A 77 -4.68 3.15 6.43
CA TYR A 77 -5.74 4.11 6.13
C TYR A 77 -6.30 3.90 4.72
N ASP A 78 -7.61 3.79 4.59
CA ASP A 78 -8.28 3.55 3.31
C ASP A 78 -8.51 4.87 2.56
N SER A 79 -7.62 5.19 1.62
CA SER A 79 -7.66 6.46 0.90
C SER A 79 -7.22 6.31 -0.55
N LEU A 80 -7.88 7.05 -1.45
CA LEU A 80 -7.51 7.18 -2.86
C LEU A 80 -6.18 7.95 -3.09
N ASP A 81 -5.79 8.80 -2.14
CA ASP A 81 -4.57 9.65 -2.20
C ASP A 81 -3.38 9.06 -1.43
N VAL A 82 -3.57 7.92 -0.74
CA VAL A 82 -2.51 7.21 -0.02
C VAL A 82 -2.03 6.04 -0.87
N ILE A 83 -0.72 5.79 -0.85
CA ILE A 83 -0.08 4.65 -1.51
C ILE A 83 -0.88 3.38 -1.18
N PRO A 84 -1.35 2.61 -2.18
CA PRO A 84 -2.15 1.42 -1.93
C PRO A 84 -1.40 0.46 -1.01
N HIS A 85 -2.12 -0.13 -0.05
CA HIS A 85 -1.54 -1.08 0.87
C HIS A 85 -1.05 -2.33 0.11
N VAL A 86 0.24 -2.62 0.23
CA VAL A 86 0.86 -3.84 -0.31
C VAL A 86 1.36 -4.68 0.85
N CYS A 87 0.77 -5.86 1.04
CA CYS A 87 1.17 -6.77 2.10
C CYS A 87 2.58 -7.33 1.75
N LYS A 88 3.63 -6.95 2.51
CA LYS A 88 5.00 -7.45 2.30
C LYS A 88 5.07 -8.94 2.62
N SER A 89 5.62 -9.73 1.69
CA SER A 89 5.87 -11.17 1.90
C SER A 89 7.34 -11.44 2.24
N LYS A 90 7.57 -12.58 2.89
CA LYS A 90 8.89 -13.14 3.19
C LYS A 90 8.90 -14.61 2.78
N VAL A 91 10.06 -15.15 2.44
CA VAL A 91 10.23 -16.58 2.17
C VAL A 91 10.96 -17.21 3.36
N CYS A 92 10.41 -18.28 3.91
CA CYS A 92 11.08 -19.03 4.97
C CYS A 92 12.21 -19.87 4.39
N PHE A 93 13.45 -19.64 4.81
CA PHE A 93 14.62 -20.39 4.33
C PHE A 93 14.58 -21.88 4.64
N ARG A 94 13.82 -22.30 5.68
CA ARG A 94 13.74 -23.71 6.08
C ARG A 94 12.79 -24.51 5.19
N CYS A 95 11.57 -24.01 4.95
CA CYS A 95 10.54 -24.75 4.22
C CYS A 95 10.24 -24.19 2.83
N GLY A 96 10.83 -23.05 2.44
CA GLY A 96 10.60 -22.40 1.15
C GLY A 96 9.25 -21.71 0.99
N GLN A 97 8.38 -21.74 2.00
CA GLN A 97 7.07 -21.11 1.92
C GLN A 97 7.14 -19.59 1.97
N THR A 98 6.28 -18.96 1.18
CA THR A 98 6.00 -17.52 1.29
C THR A 98 5.01 -17.29 2.42
N TYR A 99 5.28 -16.31 3.29
CA TYR A 99 4.37 -15.92 4.36
C TYR A 99 4.28 -14.40 4.48
N TYR A 100 3.22 -13.95 5.13
CA TYR A 100 2.93 -12.55 5.40
C TYR A 100 2.91 -12.31 6.92
N GLY A 101 3.44 -11.16 7.36
CA GLY A 101 3.48 -10.79 8.79
C GLY A 101 4.82 -11.08 9.50
N GLU A 102 4.78 -11.10 10.83
CA GLU A 102 5.98 -11.23 11.69
C GLU A 102 6.34 -12.67 12.03
N VAL A 103 5.34 -13.53 12.21
CA VAL A 103 5.52 -14.92 12.65
C VAL A 103 5.23 -15.88 11.50
N HIS A 104 6.11 -16.87 11.35
CA HIS A 104 5.92 -17.99 10.43
C HIS A 104 6.15 -19.29 11.18
N ILE A 105 5.21 -20.23 11.02
CA ILE A 105 5.33 -21.59 11.54
C ILE A 105 5.53 -22.51 10.35
N CYS A 106 6.65 -23.22 10.32
CA CYS A 106 6.90 -24.19 9.27
C CYS A 106 5.87 -25.34 9.36
N PRO A 107 5.39 -25.84 8.21
CA PRO A 107 4.52 -27.00 8.17
C PRO A 107 5.24 -28.25 8.69
N PRO A 108 4.50 -29.32 9.03
CA PRO A 108 5.11 -30.58 9.42
C PRO A 108 5.95 -31.18 8.29
N GLN A 109 6.98 -31.91 8.68
CA GLN A 109 7.79 -32.69 7.76
C GLN A 109 7.16 -34.06 7.50
N LYS A 110 7.30 -34.57 6.27
CA LYS A 110 6.93 -35.92 5.86
C LYS A 110 8.14 -36.60 5.24
N THR A 111 8.26 -37.90 5.45
CA THR A 111 9.25 -38.74 4.77
C THR A 111 8.57 -39.50 3.65
N CYS A 112 9.11 -39.40 2.44
CA CYS A 112 8.59 -40.15 1.30
C CYS A 112 8.88 -41.65 1.48
N PRO A 113 7.87 -42.54 1.49
CA PRO A 113 8.09 -43.97 1.69
C PRO A 113 8.83 -44.62 0.52
N LYS A 114 8.75 -44.02 -0.68
CA LYS A 114 9.37 -44.57 -1.90
C LYS A 114 10.87 -44.29 -1.99
N CYS A 115 11.33 -43.13 -1.52
CA CYS A 115 12.73 -42.72 -1.68
C CYS A 115 13.44 -42.35 -0.37
N GLY A 116 12.74 -42.38 0.77
CA GLY A 116 13.29 -42.05 2.09
C GLY A 116 13.59 -40.57 2.33
N GLN A 117 13.32 -39.68 1.38
CA GLN A 117 13.61 -38.25 1.53
C GLN A 117 12.55 -37.55 2.39
N THR A 118 13.02 -36.72 3.33
CA THR A 118 12.17 -35.85 4.13
C THR A 118 11.91 -34.52 3.42
N TYR A 119 10.67 -34.05 3.44
CA TYR A 119 10.23 -32.80 2.83
C TYR A 119 9.15 -32.13 3.68
N TYR A 120 8.85 -30.86 3.42
CA TYR A 120 7.80 -30.10 4.09
C TYR A 120 6.45 -30.26 3.38
N ASP A 121 5.40 -30.59 4.14
CA ASP A 121 4.04 -30.79 3.60
C ASP A 121 3.30 -29.46 3.49
N SER A 122 3.34 -28.84 2.31
CA SER A 122 2.80 -27.50 2.12
C SER A 122 2.15 -27.34 0.76
N LEU A 123 0.97 -26.69 0.74
CA LEU A 123 0.23 -26.32 -0.48
C LEU A 123 1.03 -25.34 -1.38
N ASP A 124 1.83 -24.46 -0.78
CA ASP A 124 2.65 -23.46 -1.48
C ASP A 124 4.11 -23.91 -1.67
N ALA A 125 4.46 -25.13 -1.26
CA ALA A 125 5.83 -25.64 -1.38
C ALA A 125 5.97 -26.39 -2.70
N ILE A 126 7.21 -26.42 -3.21
CA ILE A 126 7.56 -27.23 -4.38
C ILE A 126 7.15 -28.68 -4.09
N PRO A 127 6.28 -29.30 -4.91
CA PRO A 127 5.83 -30.66 -4.66
C PRO A 127 7.03 -31.62 -4.58
N HIS A 128 7.00 -32.56 -3.63
CA HIS A 128 8.06 -33.55 -3.52
C HIS A 128 8.04 -34.47 -4.74
N VAL A 129 9.15 -34.48 -5.47
CA VAL A 129 9.38 -35.39 -6.60
C VAL A 129 10.51 -36.34 -6.25
N CYS A 130 10.22 -37.64 -6.27
CA CYS A 130 11.24 -38.67 -6.08
C CYS A 130 12.19 -38.67 -7.28
N LYS A 131 13.44 -38.27 -7.07
CA LYS A 131 14.48 -38.43 -8.09
C LYS A 131 14.87 -39.90 -8.19
N SER A 132 14.70 -40.48 -9.38
CA SER A 132 15.21 -41.80 -9.71
C SER A 132 16.67 -41.75 -10.11
N LYS A 133 17.39 -42.85 -9.84
CA LYS A 133 18.73 -43.12 -10.34
C LYS A 133 18.70 -44.41 -11.15
N VAL A 134 19.60 -44.55 -12.12
CA VAL A 134 19.78 -45.79 -12.87
C VAL A 134 21.06 -46.44 -12.40
N CYS A 135 21.00 -47.72 -12.05
CA CYS A 135 22.18 -48.49 -11.69
C CYS A 135 23.02 -48.79 -12.94
N PHE A 136 24.28 -48.34 -12.96
CA PHE A 136 25.18 -48.60 -14.09
C PHE A 136 25.48 -50.09 -14.31
N ARG A 137 25.37 -50.94 -13.27
CA ARG A 137 25.70 -52.37 -13.37
C ARG A 137 24.57 -53.21 -13.96
N CYS A 138 23.32 -52.95 -13.57
CA CYS A 138 22.18 -53.78 -13.98
C CYS A 138 21.10 -53.02 -14.79
N GLY A 139 21.28 -51.71 -15.02
CA GLY A 139 20.33 -50.87 -15.76
C GLY A 139 19.01 -50.58 -15.01
N GLN A 140 18.81 -51.10 -13.80
CA GLN A 140 17.56 -50.91 -13.07
C GLN A 140 17.44 -49.51 -12.49
N THR A 141 16.21 -48.98 -12.54
CA THR A 141 15.85 -47.71 -11.91
C THR A 141 15.55 -47.92 -10.43
N TYR A 142 16.10 -47.08 -9.56
CA TYR A 142 15.85 -47.11 -8.12
C TYR A 142 15.65 -45.72 -7.55
N TYR A 143 15.04 -45.67 -6.36
CA TYR A 143 14.75 -44.44 -5.63
C TYR A 143 15.41 -44.57 -4.25
N GLY A 144 16.22 -43.59 -3.85
CA GLY A 144 16.95 -43.59 -2.58
C GLY A 144 18.47 -43.61 -2.72
N GLU A 145 19.17 -43.95 -1.63
CA GLU A 145 20.64 -43.92 -1.56
C GLU A 145 21.29 -45.24 -1.97
N VAL A 146 20.67 -46.37 -1.61
CA VAL A 146 21.23 -47.71 -1.81
C VAL A 146 20.43 -48.46 -2.87
N HIS A 147 21.14 -49.12 -3.77
CA HIS A 147 20.60 -50.08 -4.72
C HIS A 147 21.36 -51.40 -4.59
N ILE A 148 20.63 -52.49 -4.40
CA ILE A 148 21.20 -53.83 -4.32
C ILE A 148 21.02 -54.49 -5.68
N CYS A 149 22.12 -54.74 -6.39
CA CYS A 149 22.08 -55.51 -7.63
C CYS A 149 21.96 -56.99 -7.29
N CYS A 150 20.84 -57.62 -7.63
CA CYS A 150 20.79 -59.07 -7.76
C CYS A 150 21.47 -59.44 -9.08
N LEU A 151 22.72 -59.90 -9.02
CA LEU A 151 23.35 -60.61 -10.14
C LEU A 151 22.68 -61.98 -10.22
N ASN A 152 21.86 -62.20 -11.25
CA ASN A 152 21.47 -63.55 -11.66
C ASN A 152 22.59 -64.16 -12.50
#